data_AF-A0A6A2X9B1-F1
#
_entry.id   AF-A0A6A2X9B1-F1
#
_cell.length_a   1.000
_cell.length_b   1.000
_cell.length_c   1.000
_cell.angle_alpha   90.00
_cell.angle_beta   90.00
_cell.angle_gamma   90.00
#
_symmetry.space_group_name_H-M   'P 1'
#
loop_
_entity.id
_entity.type
_entity.pdbx_description
1 polymer ?
#
loop_
_entity_poly.entity_id
_entity_poly.type
_entity_poly.pdbx_seq_one_letter_code
_entity_poly.pdbx_strand_id
1 'polypeptide(L)' 'MKRVFGVKKEKEPSPSIQDASDRINKRGDNVDEKLRKLDAELIRCKEQLRKTRPGPAQEAIKARAIRILKQKRVYVLLFC' A
#
# COMPACT_ATOMS: atom_id res chain seq x y z
N MET A 1 -32.80 0.97 -29.42
CA MET A 1 -33.86 0.97 -28.39
C MET A 1 -33.96 -0.43 -27.76
N LYS A 2 -33.17 -0.74 -26.73
CA LYS A 2 -33.40 -1.90 -25.85
C LYS A 2 -33.49 -1.36 -24.43
N ARG A 3 -34.74 -1.29 -23.94
CA ARG A 3 -35.09 -0.86 -22.58
C ARG A 3 -34.53 -1.89 -21.60
N VAL A 4 -33.52 -1.50 -20.83
CA VAL A 4 -32.99 -2.30 -19.70
C VAL A 4 -33.41 -1.72 -18.34
N PHE A 5 -34.42 -0.84 -18.32
CA PHE A 5 -35.15 -0.53 -17.10
C PHE A 5 -36.04 -1.73 -16.76
N GLY A 6 -35.59 -2.58 -15.81
CA GLY A 6 -36.49 -3.54 -15.17
C GLY A 6 -36.03 -4.99 -15.01
N VAL A 7 -34.74 -5.33 -15.18
CA VAL A 7 -34.27 -6.63 -14.67
C VAL A 7 -33.97 -6.45 -13.19
N LYS A 8 -34.86 -6.97 -12.34
CA LYS A 8 -34.54 -7.25 -10.93
C LYS A 8 -33.19 -7.99 -10.94
N LYS A 9 -32.13 -7.37 -10.42
CA LYS A 9 -30.95 -8.13 -10.01
C LYS A 9 -31.48 -9.18 -9.05
N GLU A 10 -31.34 -10.45 -9.40
CA GLU A 10 -31.39 -11.52 -8.43
C GLU A 10 -30.60 -11.04 -7.22
N LYS A 11 -31.20 -11.14 -6.02
CA LYS A 11 -30.49 -10.85 -4.78
C LYS A 11 -29.37 -11.88 -4.68
N GLU A 12 -28.24 -11.60 -5.32
CA GLU A 12 -26.95 -12.04 -4.83
C GLU A 12 -26.98 -11.72 -3.33
N PRO A 13 -26.67 -12.68 -2.46
CA PRO A 13 -26.78 -12.48 -1.03
C PRO A 13 -26.08 -11.18 -0.71
N SER A 14 -26.83 -10.26 -0.10
CA SER A 14 -26.37 -8.94 0.33
C SER A 14 -24.92 -9.09 0.77
N PRO A 15 -23.95 -8.30 0.24
CA PRO A 15 -22.54 -8.48 0.59
C PRO A 15 -22.47 -8.61 2.10
N SER A 16 -22.19 -9.84 2.55
CA SER A 16 -22.46 -10.18 3.94
C SER A 16 -21.57 -9.29 4.77
N ILE A 17 -22.06 -8.86 5.94
CA ILE A 17 -21.22 -8.15 6.91
C ILE A 17 -19.92 -8.96 7.14
N GLN A 18 -19.98 -10.29 7.03
CA GLN A 18 -18.81 -11.16 7.02
C GLN A 18 -17.85 -10.92 5.83
N ASP A 19 -18.31 -10.81 4.58
CA ASP A 19 -17.43 -10.51 3.42
C ASP A 19 -16.80 -9.11 3.54
N ALA A 20 -17.55 -8.14 4.08
CA ALA A 20 -17.04 -6.81 4.38
C ALA A 20 -15.96 -6.86 5.47
N SER A 21 -16.20 -7.60 6.56
CA SER A 21 -15.22 -7.83 7.64
C SER A 21 -13.98 -8.58 7.14
N ASP A 22 -14.13 -9.61 6.33
CA ASP A 22 -13.02 -10.35 5.72
C ASP A 22 -12.17 -9.46 4.80
N ARG A 23 -12.81 -8.58 4.02
CA ARG A 23 -12.08 -7.60 3.20
C ARG A 23 -11.34 -6.58 4.06
N ILE A 24 -11.90 -6.16 5.19
CA ILE A 24 -11.26 -5.22 6.12
C ILE A 24 -10.05 -5.88 6.80
N ASN A 25 -10.20 -7.10 7.32
CA ASN A 25 -9.10 -7.86 7.93
C ASN A 25 -7.98 -8.13 6.94
N LYS A 26 -8.30 -8.64 5.74
CA LYS A 26 -7.31 -8.86 4.67
C LYS A 26 -6.57 -7.58 4.30
N ARG A 27 -7.23 -6.42 4.34
CA ARG A 27 -6.56 -5.13 4.10
C ARG A 27 -5.64 -4.75 5.25
N GLY A 28 -6.04 -4.95 6.51
CA GLY A 28 -5.22 -4.73 7.70
C GLY A 28 -3.92 -5.54 7.67
N ASP A 29 -4.03 -6.87 7.48
CA ASP A 29 -2.88 -7.77 7.44
C ASP A 29 -1.89 -7.40 6.30
N ASN A 30 -2.43 -6.99 5.15
CA ASN A 30 -1.62 -6.53 4.02
C ASN A 30 -0.88 -5.21 4.28
N VAL A 31 -1.39 -4.35 5.18
CA VAL A 31 -0.75 -3.06 5.49
C VAL A 31 0.47 -3.28 6.37
N ASP A 32 0.39 -4.13 7.38
CA ASP A 32 1.53 -4.48 8.24
C ASP A 32 2.65 -5.16 7.45
N GLU A 33 2.32 -6.08 6.56
CA GLU A 33 3.30 -6.73 5.71
C GLU A 33 3.99 -5.73 4.75
N LYS A 34 3.22 -4.78 4.20
CA LYS A 34 3.77 -3.69 3.37
C LYS A 34 4.66 -2.75 4.17
N LEU A 35 4.28 -2.38 5.39
CA LEU A 35 5.09 -1.55 6.28
C LEU A 35 6.44 -2.21 6.57
N ARG A 36 6.44 -3.52 6.89
CA ARG A 36 7.67 -4.29 7.12
C ARG A 36 8.58 -4.32 5.89
N LYS A 37 8.01 -4.51 4.69
CA LYS A 37 8.76 -4.47 3.43
C LYS A 37 9.39 -3.10 3.17
N LEU A 38 8.60 -2.02 3.35
CA LEU A 38 9.09 -0.65 3.19
C LEU A 38 10.21 -0.30 4.19
N ASP A 39 10.12 -0.80 5.43
CA ASP A 39 11.17 -0.62 6.43
C ASP A 39 12.46 -1.37 6.08
N ALA A 40 12.36 -2.60 5.59
CA ALA A 40 13.51 -3.34 5.11
C ALA A 40 14.20 -2.63 3.93
N GLU A 41 13.44 -2.05 3.00
CA GLU A 41 14.00 -1.26 1.89
C GLU A 41 14.68 0.03 2.37
N LEU A 42 14.12 0.69 3.39
CA LEU A 42 14.72 1.89 3.99
C LEU A 42 16.07 1.58 4.65
N ILE A 43 16.18 0.45 5.34
CA ILE A 43 17.44 -0.02 5.95
C ILE A 43 18.49 -0.24 4.86
N ARG A 44 18.13 -0.92 3.76
CA ARG A 44 19.03 -1.12 2.61
C ARG A 44 19.47 0.20 1.99
N CYS A 45 18.55 1.15 1.79
CA CYS A 45 18.88 2.48 1.28
C CYS A 45 19.85 3.20 2.22
N LYS A 46 19.67 3.10 3.54
CA LYS A 46 20.56 3.70 4.56
C LYS A 46 21.97 3.10 4.50
N GLU A 47 22.09 1.78 4.36
CA GLU A 47 23.39 1.13 4.19
C GLU A 47 24.09 1.52 2.89
N GLN A 48 23.34 1.57 1.78
CA GLN A 48 23.86 2.03 0.49
C GLN A 48 24.33 3.48 0.58
N LEU A 49 23.61 4.34 1.29
CA LEU A 49 23.97 5.76 1.47
C LEU A 49 25.28 5.94 2.24
N ARG A 50 25.56 5.05 3.21
CA ARG A 50 26.82 5.06 3.98
C ARG A 50 28.02 4.62 3.15
N LYS A 51 27.82 3.70 2.20
CA LYS A 51 28.89 3.14 1.36
C LYS A 51 29.13 3.96 0.09
N THR A 52 28.16 4.78 -0.32
CA THR A 52 28.21 5.53 -1.59
C THR A 52 28.85 6.90 -1.38
N ARG A 53 29.87 7.22 -2.19
CA ARG A 53 30.54 8.52 -2.20
C ARG A 53 29.58 9.62 -2.70
N PRO A 54 29.69 10.89 -2.22
CA PRO A 54 28.89 11.99 -2.72
C PRO A 54 28.96 12.10 -4.24
N GLY A 55 27.80 12.05 -4.89
CA GLY A 55 27.66 12.04 -6.34
C GLY A 55 26.26 11.62 -6.81
N PRO A 56 26.04 11.51 -8.14
CA PRO A 56 24.73 11.21 -8.72
C PRO A 56 24.14 9.87 -8.25
N ALA A 57 25.00 8.89 -7.93
CA ALA A 57 24.58 7.62 -7.36
C ALA A 57 23.95 7.78 -5.96
N GLN A 58 24.46 8.71 -5.13
CA GLN A 58 23.92 8.99 -3.81
C GLN A 58 22.56 9.68 -3.90
N GLU A 59 22.39 10.63 -4.83
CA GLU A 59 21.11 11.30 -5.07
C GLU A 59 20.03 10.32 -5.55
N ALA A 60 20.38 9.33 -6.38
CA ALA A 60 19.45 8.27 -6.77
C ALA A 60 18.99 7.42 -5.58
N ILE A 61 19.86 7.15 -4.59
CA ILE A 61 19.49 6.43 -3.36
C ILE A 61 18.63 7.32 -2.46
N LYS A 62 18.94 8.62 -2.33
CA LYS A 62 18.11 9.58 -1.59
C LYS A 62 16.71 9.71 -2.18
N ALA A 63 16.59 9.82 -3.50
CA ALA A 63 15.30 9.89 -4.19
C ALA A 63 14.44 8.64 -3.92
N ARG A 64 15.07 7.46 -3.94
CA ARG A 64 14.40 6.20 -3.55
C ARG A 64 13.95 6.20 -2.10
N ALA A 65 14.81 6.63 -1.17
CA ALA A 65 14.46 6.73 0.25
C ALA A 65 13.30 7.71 0.51
N ILE A 66 13.29 8.86 -0.17
CA ILE A 66 12.19 9.85 -0.06
C ILE A 66 10.86 9.26 -0.53
N ARG A 67 10.87 8.46 -1.61
CA ARG A 67 9.66 7.80 -2.10
C ARG A 67 9.09 6.80 -1.09
N ILE A 68 9.96 6.01 -0.47
CA ILE A 68 9.58 5.04 0.58
C ILE A 68 9.04 5.77 1.81
N LEU A 69 9.68 6.86 2.26
CA LEU A 69 9.23 7.67 3.39
C LEU A 69 7.84 8.28 3.14
N LYS A 70 7.58 8.77 1.92
CA LYS A 70 6.25 9.27 1.54
C LYS A 70 5.20 8.17 1.60
N GLN A 71 5.49 6.97 1.08
CA GLN A 71 4.58 5.83 1.18
C GLN A 71 4.32 5.44 2.63
N LYS A 72 5.37 5.36 3.46
CA LYS A 72 5.22 5.03 4.88
C LYS A 72 4.34 6.04 5.62
N ARG A 73 4.53 7.35 5.37
CA ARG A 73 3.70 8.41 5.95
C ARG A 73 2.23 8.28 5.55
N VAL A 74 1.94 7.97 4.28
CA VAL A 74 0.57 7.78 3.79
C VAL A 74 -0.09 6.56 4.45
N TYR A 75 0.62 5.43 4.58
CA TYR A 75 0.08 4.25 5.25
C TYR A 75 -0.16 4.48 6.75
N VAL A 76 0.76 5.15 7.44
CA VAL A 76 0.58 5.48 8.86
C VAL A 76 -0.60 6.45 9.07
N LEU A 77 -0.78 7.46 8.21
CA LEU A 77 -1.88 8.42 8.36
C LEU A 77 -3.26 7.89 7.93
N LEU A 78 -3.32 6.93 7.01
CA LEU A 78 -4.59 6.37 6.51
C LEU A 78 -5.11 5.21 7.35
N PHE A 79 -4.25 4.51 8.10
CA PHE A 79 -4.59 3.26 8.77
C PHE A 79 -4.36 3.26 10.29
N CYS A 80 -3.73 4.29 10.86
CA CYS A 80 -3.64 4.52 12.31
C CYS A 80 -4.62 5.62 12.74
#